data_AF-H2G1I6-F1
#
_entry.id   AF-H2G1I6-F1
#
_cell.length_a   1.000
_cell.length_b   1.000
_cell.length_c   1.000
_cell.angle_alpha   90.00
_cell.angle_beta   90.00
_cell.angle_gamma   90.00
#
_symmetry.space_group_name_H-M   'P 1'
#
loop_
_entity.id
_entity.type
_entity.pdbx_description
1 polymer ?
#
loop_
_entity_poly.entity_id
_entity_poly.type
_entity_poly.pdbx_seq_one_letter_code
_entity_poly.pdbx_strand_id
1 'polypeptide(L)'
;MFDIGFWELVVISVIGLVVLGPERLPVAIRTVSRMFKTVRDTANAVKTELSQELKMEELHRDLKKAEQLGMKDLSPELQQSLDQLKDAAASVNRPYAKGPEQSADEPANTEPRKPSE
;
A
#
# COMPACT_ATOMS: atom_id res chain seq x y z
N MET A 1 10.31 -8.26 -5.22
CA MET A 1 10.77 -8.54 -6.59
C MET A 1 11.31 -7.26 -7.25
N PHE A 2 12.24 -6.60 -6.56
CA PHE A 2 13.10 -5.54 -7.12
C PHE A 2 14.51 -5.83 -6.61
N ASP A 3 15.01 -7.00 -6.99
CA ASP A 3 16.36 -7.46 -6.68
C ASP A 3 17.38 -6.76 -7.59
N ILE A 4 17.22 -5.45 -7.78
CA ILE A 4 18.11 -4.63 -8.62
C ILE A 4 19.23 -4.12 -7.74
N GLY A 5 20.40 -4.74 -7.86
CA GLY A 5 21.61 -4.32 -7.20
C GLY A 5 22.22 -3.04 -7.81
N PHE A 6 23.18 -2.46 -7.09
CA PHE A 6 23.94 -1.29 -7.57
C PHE A 6 24.57 -1.56 -8.96
N TRP A 7 25.11 -2.77 -9.15
CA TRP A 7 25.72 -3.17 -10.43
C TRP A 7 24.73 -3.17 -11.59
N GLU A 8 23.49 -3.60 -11.38
CA GLU A 8 22.47 -3.61 -12.43
C GLU A 8 22.04 -2.19 -12.82
N LEU A 9 21.93 -1.27 -11.85
CA LEU A 9 21.67 0.14 -12.14
C LEU A 9 22.77 0.77 -13.00
N VAL A 10 24.03 0.45 -12.74
CA VAL A 10 25.16 0.93 -13.56
C VAL A 10 25.04 0.42 -14.99
N VAL A 11 24.77 -0.88 -15.17
CA VAL A 11 24.60 -1.47 -16.51
C VAL A 11 23.44 -0.82 -17.26
N ILE A 12 22.28 -0.66 -16.61
CA ILE A 12 21.11 0.01 -17.20
C ILE A 12 21.45 1.47 -17.57
N SER A 13 22.19 2.18 -16.72
CA SER A 13 22.63 3.54 -16.99
C SER A 13 23.52 3.59 -18.24
N VAL A 14 24.50 2.69 -18.36
CA VAL A 14 25.38 2.62 -19.53
C VAL A 14 24.56 2.34 -20.80
N ILE A 15 23.66 1.36 -20.75
CA ILE A 15 22.78 1.03 -21.90
C ILE A 15 21.93 2.25 -22.27
N GLY A 16 21.33 2.93 -21.29
CA GLY A 16 20.55 4.14 -21.51
C GLY A 16 21.37 5.24 -22.18
N LEU A 17 22.62 5.45 -21.74
CA LEU A 17 23.53 6.42 -22.35
C LEU A 17 23.91 6.05 -23.78
N VAL A 18 24.09 4.77 -24.11
CA VAL A 18 24.44 4.33 -25.47
C VAL A 18 23.25 4.43 -26.42
N VAL A 19 22.07 3.98 -26.00
CA VAL A 19 20.86 3.92 -26.84
C VAL A 19 20.29 5.32 -27.08
N LEU A 20 20.10 6.08 -26.00
CA LEU A 20 19.47 7.39 -26.06
C LEU A 20 20.50 8.50 -26.29
N GLY A 21 21.75 8.30 -25.85
CA GLY A 21 22.79 9.32 -25.85
C GLY A 21 22.87 10.05 -24.49
N PRO A 22 24.08 10.46 -24.07
CA PRO A 22 24.29 11.15 -22.80
C PRO A 22 23.57 12.50 -22.70
N GLU A 23 23.39 13.18 -23.83
CA GLU A 23 22.71 14.48 -23.90
C GLU A 23 21.18 14.36 -23.77
N ARG A 24 20.60 13.23 -24.22
CA ARG A 24 19.14 13.07 -24.35
C ARG A 24 18.50 12.40 -23.15
N LEU A 25 19.22 11.52 -22.46
CA LEU A 25 18.77 10.89 -21.22
C LEU A 25 18.31 11.90 -20.15
N PRO A 26 19.11 12.93 -19.79
CA PRO A 26 18.69 13.89 -18.78
C PRO A 26 17.53 14.76 -19.25
N VAL A 27 17.39 15.00 -20.56
CA VAL A 27 16.24 15.71 -21.13
C VAL A 27 14.97 14.86 -21.00
N ALA A 28 15.04 13.56 -21.31
CA ALA A 28 13.91 12.64 -21.18
C ALA A 28 13.42 12.53 -19.73
N ILE A 29 14.33 12.38 -18.76
CA ILE A 29 13.99 12.37 -17.32
C ILE A 29 13.27 13.67 -16.94
N ARG A 30 13.78 14.84 -17.37
CA ARG A 30 13.15 16.14 -17.09
C ARG A 30 11.75 16.25 -17.68
N THR A 31 11.53 15.73 -18.88
CA THR A 31 10.21 15.74 -19.52
C THR A 31 9.21 14.85 -18.79
N VAL A 32 9.59 13.60 -18.52
CA VAL A 32 8.72 12.63 -17.82
C VAL A 32 8.44 13.10 -16.39
N SER A 33 9.47 13.57 -15.67
CA SER A 33 9.31 14.08 -14.31
C SER A 33 8.43 15.32 -14.25
N ARG A 34 8.54 16.24 -15.22
CA ARG A 34 7.64 17.39 -15.32
C ARG A 34 6.19 16.95 -15.55
N MET A 35 5.96 16.01 -16.47
CA MET A 35 4.62 15.49 -16.73
C MET A 35 4.01 14.82 -15.49
N PHE A 36 4.76 13.95 -14.83
CA PHE A 36 4.33 13.30 -13.60
C PHE A 36 4.05 14.31 -12.47
N LYS A 37 4.92 15.31 -12.32
CA LYS A 37 4.76 16.39 -11.35
C LYS A 37 3.49 17.20 -11.62
N THR A 38 3.25 17.61 -12.87
CA THR A 38 2.03 18.35 -13.24
C THR A 38 0.78 17.54 -12.92
N VAL A 39 0.71 16.26 -13.31
CA VAL A 39 -0.44 15.40 -13.00
C VAL A 39 -0.66 15.28 -11.50
N ARG A 40 0.41 15.06 -10.74
CA ARG A 40 0.34 14.97 -9.27
C ARG A 40 -0.14 16.28 -8.65
N ASP A 41 0.39 17.41 -9.10
CA ASP A 41 0.08 18.72 -8.56
C ASP A 41 -1.37 19.13 -8.92
N THR A 42 -1.85 18.83 -10.13
CA THR A 42 -3.28 18.97 -10.51
C THR A 42 -4.19 18.08 -9.66
N ALA A 43 -3.83 16.82 -9.45
CA ALA A 43 -4.60 15.92 -8.58
C ALA A 43 -4.68 16.44 -7.13
N ASN A 44 -3.59 17.03 -6.62
CA ASN A 44 -3.56 17.63 -5.30
C ASN A 44 -4.38 18.92 -5.22
N ALA A 45 -4.36 19.77 -6.25
CA ALA A 45 -5.18 20.97 -6.33
C ALA A 45 -6.68 20.62 -6.30
N VAL A 46 -7.10 19.67 -7.15
CA VAL A 46 -8.48 19.15 -7.17
C VAL A 46 -8.88 18.56 -5.82
N LYS A 47 -8.02 17.76 -5.20
CA LYS A 47 -8.25 17.25 -3.84
C LYS A 47 -8.42 18.37 -2.81
N THR A 48 -7.63 19.43 -2.91
CA THR A 48 -7.64 20.56 -1.97
C THR A 48 -8.93 21.36 -2.12
N GLU A 49 -9.34 21.67 -3.35
CA GLU A 49 -10.60 22.36 -3.67
C GLU A 49 -11.82 21.52 -3.25
N LEU A 50 -11.84 20.21 -3.57
CA LEU A 50 -12.91 19.29 -3.17
C LEU A 50 -12.99 19.13 -1.64
N SER A 51 -11.85 19.11 -0.94
CA SER A 51 -11.81 19.02 0.53
C SER A 51 -12.26 20.31 1.20
N GLN A 52 -12.06 21.44 0.53
CA GLN A 52 -12.32 22.76 1.09
C GLN A 52 -13.75 23.24 0.85
N GLU A 53 -14.45 22.73 -0.18
CA GLU A 53 -15.77 23.26 -0.56
C GLU A 53 -16.92 22.23 -0.56
N LEU A 54 -16.75 20.97 -1.01
CA LEU A 54 -17.89 20.05 -1.16
C LEU A 54 -17.55 18.56 -0.99
N LYS A 55 -18.16 17.97 0.05
CA LYS A 55 -18.61 16.56 0.17
C LYS A 55 -17.63 15.46 -0.29
N MET A 56 -16.99 14.87 0.71
CA MET A 56 -16.41 13.51 0.68
C MET A 56 -17.40 12.41 0.23
N GLU A 57 -18.68 12.71 0.07
CA GLU A 57 -19.75 11.77 -0.25
C GLU A 57 -19.88 11.48 -1.75
N GLU A 58 -19.53 12.42 -2.64
CA GLU A 58 -19.67 12.21 -4.09
C GLU A 58 -18.54 11.32 -4.63
N LEU A 59 -17.29 11.55 -4.22
CA LEU A 59 -16.19 10.65 -4.53
C LEU A 59 -16.41 9.24 -3.98
N HIS A 60 -16.95 9.12 -2.76
CA HIS A 60 -17.25 7.80 -2.20
C HIS A 60 -18.36 7.09 -2.99
N ARG A 61 -19.35 7.82 -3.52
CA ARG A 61 -20.41 7.25 -4.37
C ARG A 61 -19.88 6.83 -5.74
N ASP A 62 -19.02 7.63 -6.38
CA ASP A 62 -18.46 7.28 -7.69
C ASP A 62 -17.46 6.13 -7.58
N LEU A 63 -16.63 6.11 -6.54
CA LEU A 63 -15.77 4.96 -6.24
C LEU A 63 -16.60 3.71 -5.94
N LYS A 64 -17.64 3.81 -5.09
CA LYS A 64 -18.54 2.70 -4.79
C LYS A 64 -19.31 2.22 -6.03
N LYS A 65 -19.68 3.12 -6.93
CA LYS A 65 -20.37 2.79 -8.19
C LYS A 65 -19.43 2.12 -9.18
N ALA A 66 -18.18 2.59 -9.29
CA ALA A 66 -17.14 1.95 -10.10
C ALA A 66 -16.80 0.56 -9.56
N GLU A 67 -16.67 0.40 -8.24
CA GLU A 67 -16.52 -0.91 -7.58
C GLU A 67 -17.73 -1.80 -7.86
N GLN A 68 -18.96 -1.30 -7.68
CA GLN A 68 -20.18 -2.06 -7.94
C GLN A 68 -20.32 -2.49 -9.40
N LEU A 69 -19.95 -1.64 -10.35
CA LEU A 69 -19.93 -1.99 -11.77
C LEU A 69 -18.89 -3.08 -12.03
N GLY A 70 -17.68 -2.92 -11.50
CA GLY A 70 -16.63 -3.94 -11.55
C GLY A 70 -17.01 -5.25 -10.85
N MET A 71 -17.88 -5.21 -9.84
CA MET A 71 -18.42 -6.39 -9.13
C MET A 71 -19.58 -7.08 -9.87
N LYS A 72 -20.36 -6.33 -10.65
CA LYS A 72 -21.54 -6.85 -11.36
C LYS A 72 -21.18 -7.72 -12.56
N ASP A 73 -20.01 -7.47 -13.15
CA ASP A 73 -19.47 -8.22 -14.29
C ASP A 73 -18.62 -9.43 -13.87
N LEU A 74 -18.56 -9.76 -12.57
CA LEU A 74 -17.83 -10.93 -12.07
C LEU A 74 -18.66 -12.20 -12.23
N SER A 75 -18.08 -13.19 -12.92
CA SER A 75 -18.61 -14.56 -13.01
C SER A 75 -18.86 -15.15 -11.60
N PRO A 76 -19.82 -16.08 -11.44
CA PRO A 76 -20.18 -16.62 -10.12
C PRO A 76 -18.98 -17.18 -9.33
N GLU A 77 -17.95 -17.69 -10.01
CA GLU A 77 -16.69 -18.12 -9.35
C GLU A 77 -15.91 -16.98 -8.69
N LEU A 78 -15.87 -15.78 -9.29
CA LEU A 78 -15.17 -14.63 -8.70
C LEU A 78 -15.97 -14.02 -7.55
N GLN A 79 -17.30 -14.11 -7.58
CA GLN A 79 -18.14 -13.71 -6.43
C GLN A 79 -17.87 -14.62 -5.23
N GLN A 80 -17.83 -15.94 -5.44
CA GLN A 80 -17.47 -16.89 -4.38
C GLN A 80 -16.03 -16.67 -3.88
N SER A 81 -15.10 -16.34 -4.79
CA SER A 81 -13.73 -16.01 -4.42
C SER A 81 -13.68 -14.73 -3.59
N LEU A 82 -14.41 -13.69 -3.98
CA LEU A 82 -14.48 -12.44 -3.22
C LEU A 82 -15.13 -12.63 -1.85
N ASP A 83 -16.19 -13.43 -1.73
CA ASP A 83 -16.78 -13.76 -0.42
C ASP A 83 -15.78 -14.53 0.47
N GLN A 84 -15.06 -15.51 -0.08
CA GLN A 84 -14.00 -16.20 0.64
C GLN A 84 -12.84 -15.27 1.03
N LEU A 85 -12.45 -14.34 0.15
CA LEU A 85 -11.45 -13.31 0.43
C LEU A 85 -11.96 -12.33 1.49
N LYS A 86 -13.26 -12.00 1.50
CA LYS A 86 -13.91 -11.15 2.50
C LYS A 86 -13.91 -11.83 3.86
N ASP A 87 -14.27 -13.11 3.92
CA ASP A 87 -14.26 -13.94 5.14
C ASP A 87 -12.83 -14.20 5.64
N ALA A 88 -11.89 -14.47 4.73
CA ALA A 88 -10.47 -14.62 5.06
C ALA A 88 -9.88 -13.31 5.57
N ALA A 89 -10.17 -12.18 4.92
CA ALA A 89 -9.75 -10.87 5.39
C ALA A 89 -10.40 -10.50 6.74
N ALA A 90 -11.67 -10.85 6.95
CA ALA A 90 -12.37 -10.62 8.21
C ALA A 90 -11.83 -11.50 9.36
N SER A 91 -11.45 -12.75 9.08
CA SER A 91 -10.85 -13.65 10.05
C SER A 91 -9.40 -13.28 10.39
N VAL A 92 -8.62 -12.81 9.41
CA VAL A 92 -7.27 -12.27 9.66
C VAL A 92 -7.33 -10.93 10.40
N ASN A 93 -8.35 -10.11 10.16
CA ASN A 93 -8.57 -8.85 10.89
C ASN A 93 -9.12 -9.07 12.32
N ARG A 94 -9.22 -10.32 12.81
CA ARG A 94 -9.65 -10.62 14.17
C ARG A 94 -8.68 -11.56 14.91
N PRO A 95 -7.44 -11.11 15.21
CA PRO A 95 -6.50 -11.90 16.01
C PRO A 95 -6.84 -11.97 17.52
N TYR A 96 -7.97 -11.41 18.01
CA TYR A 96 -8.23 -11.26 19.46
C TYR A 96 -9.66 -11.59 19.94
N ALA A 97 -10.40 -12.49 19.29
CA ALA A 97 -11.75 -12.85 19.75
C ALA A 97 -11.97 -14.36 19.97
N LYS A 98 -11.09 -15.02 20.75
CA LYS A 98 -11.44 -16.21 21.56
C LYS A 98 -10.27 -16.60 22.46
N GLY A 99 -10.45 -16.43 23.77
CA GLY A 99 -9.56 -16.95 24.82
C GLY A 99 -9.45 -15.96 26.00
N PRO A 100 -9.88 -16.32 27.22
CA PRO A 100 -10.41 -15.38 28.21
C PRO A 100 -9.34 -14.76 29.14
N GLU A 101 -9.67 -13.56 29.64
CA GLU A 101 -9.41 -13.08 31.01
C GLU A 101 -7.95 -13.14 31.48
N GLN A 102 -7.18 -12.05 31.37
CA GLN A 102 -7.09 -11.02 32.42
C GLN A 102 -7.60 -11.46 33.80
N SER A 103 -6.67 -11.83 34.68
CA SER A 103 -6.60 -11.47 36.12
C SER A 103 -5.39 -12.21 36.68
N ALA A 104 -4.29 -11.52 37.01
CA ALA A 104 -4.06 -11.10 38.38
C ALA A 104 -4.18 -12.27 39.36
N ASP A 105 -3.09 -12.99 39.60
CA ASP A 105 -2.82 -13.58 40.91
C ASP A 105 -1.30 -13.76 41.07
N GLU A 106 -0.70 -12.78 41.72
CA GLU A 106 0.55 -12.95 42.44
C GLU A 106 0.23 -13.80 43.67
N PRO A 107 0.96 -14.90 43.92
CA PRO A 107 1.67 -14.89 45.18
C PRO A 107 3.05 -15.55 45.16
N ALA A 108 3.93 -14.92 45.92
CA ALA A 108 4.82 -15.53 46.90
C ALA A 108 5.92 -16.53 46.45
N ASN A 109 7.14 -16.05 46.67
CA ASN A 109 8.20 -16.78 47.39
C ASN A 109 8.88 -17.95 46.67
N THR A 110 10.08 -17.71 46.14
CA THR A 110 11.29 -18.37 46.65
C THR A 110 12.54 -17.75 46.01
N GLU A 111 13.26 -16.96 46.80
CA GLU A 111 14.73 -16.95 46.74
C GLU A 111 15.22 -18.40 47.02
N PRO A 112 16.33 -18.88 46.43
CA PRO A 112 17.63 -18.45 46.93
C PRO A 112 18.77 -18.36 45.89
N ARG A 113 19.59 -17.32 46.08
CA ARG A 113 21.07 -17.31 46.13
C ARG A 113 21.85 -18.15 45.10
N LYS A 114 22.61 -17.44 44.24
CA LYS A 114 24.07 -17.25 44.41
C LYS A 114 24.64 -16.28 43.37
N PRO A 115 25.36 -15.21 43.79
CA PRO A 115 26.31 -14.50 42.94
C PRO A 115 27.73 -15.07 43.13
N SER A 116 28.50 -15.06 42.04
CA SER A 116 29.96 -14.82 41.96
C SER A 116 30.92 -15.50 42.95
N GLU A 117 31.76 -16.42 42.45
CA GLU A 117 33.23 -16.39 42.57
C GLU A 117 33.86 -17.23 41.45
#